data_AF-A0A423JLT5-F1
#
_entry.id   AF-A0A423JLT5-F1
#
_cell.length_a   1.000
_cell.length_b   1.000
_cell.length_c   1.000
_cell.angle_alpha   90.00
_cell.angle_beta   90.00
_cell.angle_gamma   90.00
#
_symmetry.space_group_name_H-M   'P 1'
#
loop_
_entity.id
_entity.type
_entity.pdbx_description
1 polymer ?
#
loop_
_entity_poly.entity_id
_entity_poly.type
_entity_poly.pdbx_seq_one_letter_code
_entity_poly.pdbx_strand_id
1 'polypeptide(L)' 'MARKYIDCREFPSDAKCSVALSADSENELLEAAAQHAVSVHKHTDSPELRAQLKTMFHDGTPPVEAPRPA' A
#
# COMPACT_ATOMS: atom_id res chain seq x y z
N MET A 1 -15.09 5.85 10.12
CA MET A 1 -13.62 6.01 10.05
C MET A 1 -13.31 6.69 8.73
N ALA A 2 -12.26 7.51 8.66
CA ALA A 2 -11.86 8.12 7.40
C ALA A 2 -11.29 7.02 6.48
N ARG A 3 -11.64 7.06 5.19
CA ARG A 3 -11.04 6.20 4.16
C ARG A 3 -9.52 6.33 4.22
N LYS A 4 -8.79 5.23 4.07
CA LYS A 4 -7.33 5.24 3.99
C LYS A 4 -6.83 4.58 2.72
N TYR A 5 -5.60 4.87 2.34
CA TYR A 5 -4.96 4.27 1.17
C TYR A 5 -3.46 4.01 1.36
N ILE A 6 -2.94 3.09 0.57
CA ILE A 6 -1.51 2.92 0.29
C ILE A 6 -1.32 3.12 -1.21
N ASP A 7 -0.31 3.88 -1.59
CA ASP A 7 0.08 4.05 -2.98
C ASP A 7 1.39 3.32 -3.26
N CYS A 8 1.35 2.22 -4.02
CA CYS A 8 2.58 1.50 -4.36
C CYS A 8 3.48 2.30 -5.31
N ARG A 9 3.00 3.39 -5.92
CA ARG A 9 3.78 4.25 -6.83
C ARG A 9 4.77 5.14 -6.06
N GLU A 10 4.54 5.37 -4.78
CA GLU A 10 5.42 6.17 -3.90
C GLU A 10 6.74 5.47 -3.60
N PHE A 11 6.79 4.14 -3.76
CA PHE A 11 7.95 3.34 -3.44
C PHE A 11 8.59 2.82 -4.72
N PRO A 12 9.79 3.31 -5.11
CA PRO A 12 10.49 2.77 -6.27
C PRO A 12 10.89 1.32 -5.97
N SER A 13 10.13 0.40 -6.52
CA SER A 13 10.34 -1.05 -6.40
C SER A 13 10.53 -1.64 -7.80
N ASP A 14 11.25 -2.76 -7.89
CA ASP A 14 11.56 -3.42 -9.18
C ASP A 14 10.28 -3.80 -9.95
N ALA A 15 9.20 -4.10 -9.22
CA ALA A 15 7.89 -4.43 -9.76
C ALA A 15 7.18 -3.27 -10.48
N LYS A 16 7.59 -2.00 -10.27
CA LYS A 16 7.02 -0.80 -10.92
C LYS A 16 5.48 -0.76 -10.90
N CYS A 17 4.91 -1.03 -9.73
CA CYS A 17 3.47 -1.09 -9.54
C CYS A 17 2.81 0.26 -9.82
N SER A 18 1.74 0.25 -10.62
CA SER A 18 0.88 1.42 -10.86
C SER A 18 -0.35 1.47 -9.95
N VAL A 19 -0.40 0.59 -8.94
CA VAL A 19 -1.59 0.40 -8.11
C VAL A 19 -1.57 1.29 -6.87
N ALA A 20 -2.74 1.79 -6.50
CA ALA A 20 -3.03 2.35 -5.20
C ALA A 20 -4.24 1.62 -4.62
N LEU A 21 -4.13 1.18 -3.37
CA LEU A 21 -5.15 0.41 -2.66
C LEU A 21 -5.83 1.33 -1.66
N SER A 22 -7.16 1.31 -1.58
CA SER A 22 -7.90 2.10 -0.59
C SER A 22 -9.03 1.30 0.03
N ALA A 23 -9.30 1.52 1.31
CA ALA A 23 -10.38 0.88 2.04
C ALA A 23 -10.94 1.79 3.14
N ASP A 24 -12.14 1.46 3.63
CA ASP A 24 -12.80 2.20 4.71
C ASP A 24 -12.32 1.75 6.11
N SER A 25 -11.58 0.64 6.19
CA SER A 25 -10.99 0.09 7.41
C SER A 25 -9.50 -0.21 7.24
N GLU A 26 -8.71 0.09 8.28
CA GLU A 26 -7.26 -0.20 8.30
C GLU A 26 -6.94 -1.69 8.12
N ASN A 27 -7.77 -2.56 8.68
CA ASN A 27 -7.56 -4.00 8.61
C ASN A 27 -7.79 -4.53 7.18
N GLU A 28 -8.81 -4.03 6.49
CA GLU A 28 -9.08 -4.38 5.09
C GLU A 28 -7.95 -3.89 4.16
N LEU A 29 -7.50 -2.64 4.37
CA LEU A 29 -6.38 -2.09 3.62
C LEU A 29 -5.09 -2.89 3.85
N LEU A 30 -4.83 -3.27 5.09
CA LEU A 30 -3.64 -4.03 5.47
C LEU A 30 -3.61 -5.40 4.79
N GLU A 31 -4.72 -6.13 4.83
CA GLU A 31 -4.81 -7.44 4.21
C GLU A 31 -4.63 -7.36 2.69
N ALA A 32 -5.28 -6.38 2.04
CA ALA A 32 -5.11 -6.16 0.60
C ALA A 32 -3.66 -5.80 0.23
N ALA A 33 -3.02 -4.91 1.01
CA ALA A 33 -1.64 -4.51 0.79
C ALA A 33 -0.65 -5.66 1.03
N ALA A 34 -0.86 -6.47 2.07
CA ALA A 34 -0.05 -7.66 2.35
C ALA A 34 -0.16 -8.69 1.23
N GLN A 35 -1.37 -8.96 0.74
CA GLN A 35 -1.59 -9.86 -0.40
C GLN A 35 -0.87 -9.37 -1.66
N HIS A 36 -0.88 -8.07 -1.92
CA HIS A 36 -0.14 -7.46 -3.03
C HIS A 36 1.38 -7.64 -2.85
N ALA A 37 1.91 -7.29 -1.67
CA ALA A 37 3.33 -7.44 -1.35
C ALA A 37 3.82 -8.89 -1.50
N VAL A 38 3.03 -9.88 -1.09
CA VAL A 38 3.40 -11.29 -1.22
C VAL A 38 3.30 -11.76 -2.66
N SER A 39 2.19 -11.46 -3.33
CA SER A 39 1.91 -12.02 -4.66
C SER A 39 2.78 -11.39 -5.74
N VAL A 40 2.98 -10.07 -5.67
CA VAL A 40 3.70 -9.26 -6.68
C VAL A 40 5.15 -9.05 -6.30
N HIS A 41 5.44 -8.62 -5.06
CA HIS A 41 6.81 -8.34 -4.62
C HIS A 41 7.52 -9.56 -4.01
N LYS A 42 6.85 -10.71 -3.90
CA LYS A 42 7.39 -11.96 -3.31
C LYS A 42 7.91 -11.78 -1.89
N HIS A 43 7.40 -10.78 -1.17
CA HIS A 43 7.66 -10.63 0.25
C HIS A 43 6.99 -11.76 1.03
N THR A 44 7.49 -12.06 2.23
CA THR A 44 6.83 -12.98 3.15
C THR A 44 5.81 -12.23 4.00
N ASP A 45 4.61 -12.79 4.14
CA ASP A 45 3.60 -12.25 5.06
C ASP A 45 4.05 -12.44 6.51
N SER A 46 4.74 -11.42 7.03
CA SER A 46 5.29 -11.40 8.38
C SER A 46 4.69 -10.24 9.20
N PRO A 47 4.65 -10.34 10.54
CA PRO A 47 4.22 -9.25 11.41
C PRO A 47 5.00 -7.95 11.17
N GLU A 48 6.30 -8.06 10.87
CA GLU A 48 7.17 -6.93 10.52
C GLU A 48 6.77 -6.27 9.18
N LEU A 49 6.40 -7.05 8.17
CA LEU A 49 5.90 -6.52 6.90
C LEU A 49 4.58 -5.77 7.14
N ARG A 50 3.65 -6.38 7.89
CA ARG A 50 2.38 -5.74 8.25
C ARG A 50 2.59 -4.44 9.03
N ALA A 51 3.55 -4.41 9.96
CA ALA A 51 3.88 -3.20 10.70
C ALA A 51 4.41 -2.09 9.78
N GLN A 52 5.29 -2.42 8.84
CA GLN A 52 5.79 -1.46 7.84
C GLN A 52 4.68 -0.96 6.89
N LEU A 53 3.79 -1.84 6.42
CA LEU A 53 2.67 -1.42 5.57
C LEU A 53 1.77 -0.41 6.28
N LYS A 54 1.53 -0.57 7.59
CA LYS A 54 0.75 0.41 8.38
C LYS A 54 1.40 1.79 8.44
N THR A 55 2.73 1.89 8.40
CA THR A 55 3.40 3.21 8.37
C THR A 55 3.26 3.92 7.03
N MET A 56 2.81 3.22 5.99
CA MET A 56 2.56 3.76 4.64
C MET A 56 1.09 4.14 4.42
N PHE A 57 0.26 4.11 5.46
CA PHE A 57 -1.15 4.48 5.33
C PHE A 57 -1.29 6.00 5.26
N HIS A 58 -2.04 6.44 4.26
CA HIS A 58 -2.45 7.83 4.08
C HIS A 58 -3.94 7.96 4.30
N ASP A 59 -4.37 9.10 4.83
CA ASP A 59 -5.79 9.43 4.99
C ASP A 59 -6.39 9.96 3.68
N GLY A 60 -7.61 9.52 3.35
CA GLY A 60 -8.39 9.95 2.21
C GLY A 60 -8.35 8.98 1.02
N THR A 61 -8.28 9.55 -0.18
CA THR A 61 -8.20 8.83 -1.45
C THR A 61 -6.86 9.12 -2.14
N PRO A 62 -6.25 8.11 -2.79
CA PRO A 62 -5.01 8.32 -3.52
C PRO A 62 -5.22 9.34 -4.65
N PRO A 63 -4.18 10.12 -5.00
CA PRO A 63 -4.23 11.01 -6.14
C PRO A 63 -4.43 10.21 -7.44
N VAL A 64 -5.13 10.82 -8.41
CA VAL A 64 -5.32 10.20 -9.74
C VAL A 64 -3.97 10.02 -10.43
N GLU A 65 -3.15 11.08 -10.41
CA GLU A 65 -1.79 11.04 -10.93
C GLU A 65 -0.83 10.39 -9.94
N ALA A 66 0.20 9.71 -10.46
CA ALA A 66 1.25 9.18 -9.62
C ALA A 66 2.00 10.32 -8.94
N PRO A 67 2.32 10.22 -7.64
CA PRO A 67 3.18 11.18 -6.98
C PRO A 67 4.51 11.25 -7.73
N ARG A 68 4.95 12.48 -8.01
CA ARG A 68 6.22 12.69 -8.70
C ARG A 68 7.34 12.18 -7.79
N PRO A 69 8.29 11.37 -8.30
CA PRO A 69 9.47 11.03 -7.53
C PRO A 69 10.20 12.32 -7.13
N ALA A 70 10.67 12.36 -5.89
CA ALA A 70 11.51 13.46 -5.38
C ALA A 70 12.85 13.51 -6.12
#